data_AF-A0A4Q0YY70-F1
#
_entry.id   AF-A0A4Q0YY70-F1
#
_cell.length_a   1.000
_cell.length_b   1.000
_cell.length_c   1.000
_cell.angle_alpha   90.00
_cell.angle_beta   90.00
_cell.angle_gamma   90.00
#
_symmetry.space_group_name_H-M   'P 1'
#
loop_
_entity.id
_entity.type
_entity.pdbx_description
1 polymer ?
#
loop_
_entity_poly.entity_id
_entity_poly.type
_entity_poly.pdbx_seq_one_letter_code
_entity_poly.pdbx_strand_id
1 'polypeptide(L)' 'MTFIPASTQFLQAVKTNNVSRVEELILDSDTKRELIVNHINEHGKESLLNLIPQFRSKGLILSIGSLLDI' A
#
# COMPACT_ATOMS: atom_id res chain seq x y z
N MET A 1 15.64 5.88 -19.53
CA MET A 1 14.83 6.12 -18.32
C MET A 1 14.93 4.87 -17.47
N THR A 2 15.34 4.99 -16.21
CA THR A 2 15.39 3.85 -15.29
C THR A 2 13.98 3.55 -14.83
N PHE A 3 13.45 2.40 -15.21
CA PHE A 3 12.14 1.94 -14.74
C PHE A 3 12.28 1.50 -13.27
N ILE A 4 11.50 2.11 -12.38
CA ILE A 4 11.44 1.69 -10.97
C ILE A 4 10.20 0.81 -10.80
N PRO A 5 10.34 -0.45 -10.37
CA PRO A 5 9.20 -1.33 -10.14
C PRO A 5 8.19 -0.73 -9.15
N ALA A 6 6.91 -0.98 -9.38
CA ALA A 6 5.84 -0.48 -8.50
C ALA A 6 6.01 -0.94 -7.04
N SER A 7 6.53 -2.15 -6.81
CA SER A 7 6.85 -2.66 -5.47
C SER A 7 7.91 -1.83 -4.77
N THR A 8 8.95 -1.41 -5.49
CA THR A 8 10.00 -0.53 -4.96
C THR A 8 9.47 0.86 -4.64
N GLN A 9 8.65 1.43 -5.54
CA GLN A 9 8.00 2.73 -5.30
C GLN A 9 7.08 2.67 -4.08
N PHE A 10 6.31 1.59 -3.96
CA PHE A 10 5.40 1.32 -2.85
C PHE A 10 6.15 1.21 -1.53
N LEU A 11 7.22 0.41 -1.50
CA LEU A 11 8.07 0.28 -0.32
C LEU A 11 8.67 1.61 0.11
N GLN A 12 9.15 2.42 -0.84
CA GLN A 12 9.68 3.75 -0.53
C GLN A 12 8.60 4.67 0.03
N ALA A 13 7.40 4.64 -0.53
CA ALA A 13 6.27 5.43 -0.05
C ALA A 13 5.86 5.04 1.38
N VAL A 14 5.82 3.73 1.67
CA VAL A 14 5.54 3.22 3.04
C VAL A 14 6.65 3.64 4.00
N LYS A 15 7.93 3.44 3.64
CA LYS A 15 9.08 3.81 4.49
C LYS A 15 9.16 5.31 4.80
N THR A 16 8.72 6.15 3.87
CA THR A 16 8.70 7.61 4.04
C THR A 16 7.41 8.12 4.69
N ASN A 17 6.51 7.22 5.14
CA ASN A 17 5.18 7.54 5.64
C ASN A 17 4.38 8.47 4.71
N ASN A 18 4.62 8.36 3.38
CA ASN A 18 3.93 9.18 2.40
C ASN A 18 2.57 8.57 2.06
N VAL A 19 1.59 8.85 2.93
CA VAL A 19 0.23 8.32 2.85
C VAL A 19 -0.41 8.53 1.48
N SER A 20 -0.35 9.76 0.94
CA SER A 20 -0.95 10.09 -0.35
C SER A 20 -0.35 9.26 -1.48
N ARG A 21 0.98 9.07 -1.47
CA ARG A 21 1.66 8.28 -2.50
C ARG A 21 1.35 6.78 -2.39
N VAL A 22 1.25 6.26 -1.17
CA VAL A 22 0.81 4.87 -0.94
C VAL A 22 -0.60 4.69 -1.46
N GLU A 23 -1.50 5.62 -1.15
CA GLU A 23 -2.89 5.58 -1.60
C GLU A 23 -3.02 5.60 -3.14
N GLU A 24 -2.28 6.50 -3.80
CA GLU A 24 -2.20 6.57 -5.26
C GLU A 24 -1.71 5.26 -5.88
N LEU A 25 -0.62 4.69 -5.36
CA LEU A 25 -0.03 3.45 -5.90
C LEU A 25 -0.96 2.24 -5.76
N ILE A 26 -1.80 2.21 -4.73
CA ILE A 26 -2.81 1.15 -4.54
C ILE A 26 -4.01 1.36 -5.47
N LEU A 27 -4.38 2.61 -5.75
CA LEU A 27 -5.49 2.94 -6.67
C LEU A 27 -5.15 2.66 -8.14
N ASP A 28 -3.92 2.98 -8.54
CA ASP A 28 -3.47 2.90 -9.93
C ASP A 28 -3.18 1.47 -10.38
N SER A 29 -2.97 0.54 -9.44
CA SER A 29 -2.51 -0.81 -9.77
C SER A 29 -3.65 -1.82 -9.94
N ASP A 30 -3.77 -2.38 -11.16
CA ASP A 30 -4.54 -3.60 -11.41
C ASP A 30 -4.08 -4.78 -10.51
N THR A 31 -2.82 -4.75 -10.06
CA THR A 31 -2.23 -5.74 -9.15
C THR A 31 -2.16 -5.26 -7.69
N LYS A 32 -3.02 -4.31 -7.28
CA LYS A 32 -3.04 -3.76 -5.91
C LYS A 32 -2.97 -4.82 -4.81
N ARG A 33 -3.66 -5.95 -4.99
CA ARG A 33 -3.67 -7.06 -4.05
C ARG A 33 -2.28 -7.69 -3.92
N GLU A 34 -1.62 -7.92 -5.04
CA GLU A 34 -0.29 -8.52 -5.10
C GLU A 34 0.76 -7.58 -4.51
N LEU A 35 0.67 -6.27 -4.79
CA LEU A 35 1.54 -5.25 -4.16
C LEU A 35 1.40 -5.23 -2.63
N ILE A 36 0.17 -5.23 -2.12
CA ILE A 36 -0.08 -5.23 -0.68
C ILE A 36 0.38 -6.54 -0.05
N VAL A 37 0.03 -7.68 -0.64
CA VAL A 37 0.41 -9.02 -0.14
C VAL A 37 1.94 -9.18 -0.13
N ASN A 38 2.62 -8.79 -1.21
CA ASN A 38 4.08 -8.87 -1.28
C ASN A 38 4.72 -7.99 -0.21
N HIS A 39 4.23 -6.77 -0.01
CA HIS A 39 4.73 -5.91 1.06
C HIS A 39 4.53 -6.54 2.45
N ILE A 40 3.35 -7.10 2.72
CA ILE A 40 3.07 -7.74 4.01
C ILE A 40 3.99 -8.96 4.23
N ASN A 41 4.19 -9.77 3.20
CA ASN A 41 5.04 -10.95 3.27
C ASN A 41 6.52 -10.59 3.52
N GLU A 42 7.01 -9.50 2.92
CA GLU A 42 8.42 -9.10 3.00
C GLU A 42 8.74 -8.16 4.18
N HIS A 43 7.78 -7.33 4.60
CA HIS A 43 8.01 -6.25 5.57
C HIS A 43 7.03 -6.23 6.74
N GLY A 44 6.04 -7.12 6.75
CA GLY A 44 4.99 -7.15 7.76
C GLY A 44 3.86 -6.16 7.47
N LYS A 45 2.73 -6.36 8.17
CA LYS A 45 1.53 -5.53 7.99
C LYS A 45 1.55 -4.22 8.79
N GLU A 46 2.42 -4.09 9.80
CA GLU A 46 2.42 -2.99 10.77
C GLU A 46 2.60 -1.61 10.11
N SER A 47 3.52 -1.50 9.16
CA SER A 47 3.75 -0.24 8.45
C SER A 47 2.53 0.20 7.65
N LEU A 48 1.80 -0.74 7.04
CA LEU A 48 0.55 -0.47 6.34
C LEU A 48 -0.59 -0.13 7.30
N LEU A 49 -0.72 -0.86 8.41
CA LEU A 49 -1.73 -0.62 9.44
C LEU A 49 -1.67 0.80 10.02
N ASN A 50 -0.46 1.35 10.18
CA ASN A 50 -0.29 2.72 10.67
C ASN A 50 -0.73 3.78 9.64
N LEU A 51 -0.71 3.44 8.34
CA LEU A 51 -1.03 4.35 7.24
C LEU A 51 -2.50 4.27 6.82
N ILE A 52 -3.13 3.09 6.89
CA ILE A 52 -4.52 2.86 6.46
C ILE A 52 -5.52 3.87 7.08
N PRO A 53 -5.50 4.17 8.39
CA PRO A 53 -6.44 5.13 8.98
C PRO A 53 -6.32 6.55 8.42
N GLN A 54 -5.17 6.88 7.82
CA GLN A 54 -4.86 8.19 7.26
C GLN A 54 -5.30 8.32 5.79
N PHE A 55 -5.74 7.23 5.15
CA PHE A 55 -6.18 7.26 3.77
C PHE A 55 -7.46 8.09 3.61
N ARG A 56 -7.54 8.84 2.52
CA ARG A 56 -8.71 9.68 2.21
C ARG A 56 -9.86 8.84 1.67
N SER A 57 -9.55 7.83 0.88
CA SER A 57 -10.50 6.91 0.27
C SER A 57 -11.00 5.87 1.26
N LYS A 58 -12.23 6.06 1.74
CA LYS A 58 -12.91 5.09 2.62
C LYS A 58 -13.10 3.73 1.96
N GLY A 59 -13.28 3.68 0.64
CA GLY A 59 -13.40 2.43 -0.12
C GLY A 59 -12.10 1.62 -0.15
N LEU A 60 -10.95 2.30 -0.23
CA LEU A 60 -9.64 1.67 -0.08
C LEU A 60 -9.43 1.11 1.31
N ILE A 61 -9.76 1.87 2.35
CA ILE A 61 -9.65 1.41 3.74
C ILE A 61 -10.43 0.11 3.92
N LEU A 62 -11.68 0.05 3.47
CA LEU A 62 -12.50 -1.17 3.55
C LEU A 62 -11.92 -2.32 2.73
N SER A 63 -11.41 -2.03 1.53
CA SER A 63 -10.80 -3.05 0.65
C SER A 63 -9.54 -3.66 1.26
N ILE A 64 -8.69 -2.83 1.88
CA ILE A 64 -7.45 -3.27 2.51
C ILE A 64 -7.74 -3.93 3.86
N GLY A 65 -8.71 -3.42 4.63
CA GLY A 65 -9.18 -4.05 5.86
C GLY A 65 -9.69 -5.46 5.61
N SER A 66 -10.55 -5.62 4.59
CA SER A 66 -11.03 -6.94 4.15
C SER A 66 -9.90 -7.87 3.69
N LEU A 67 -8.85 -7.33 3.07
CA LEU A 67 -7.68 -8.11 2.66
C LEU A 67 -6.82 -8.56 3.85
N LEU A 68 -6.76 -7.72 4.89
CA LEU A 68 -5.97 -7.92 6.09
C LEU A 68 -6.71 -8.66 7.22
N ASP A 69 -7.99 -8.98 7.01
CA ASP A 69 -8.90 -9.59 7.98
C ASP A 69 -8.99 -8.75 9.28
N ILE A 70 -9.14 -7.42 9.12
CA ILE A 70 -9.25 -6.41 10.20
C ILE A 70 -10.48 -5.51 10.01
#